data_AF-A0AAN9QZX1-F1
#
_entry.id   AF-A0AAN9QZX1-F1
#
_cell.length_a   1.000
_cell.length_b   1.000
_cell.length_c   1.000
_cell.angle_alpha   90.00
_cell.angle_beta   90.00
_cell.angle_gamma   90.00
#
_symmetry.space_group_name_H-M   'P 1'
#
loop_
_entity.id
_entity.type
_entity.pdbx_description
1 polymer ?
#
loop_
_entity_poly.entity_id
_entity_poly.type
_entity_poly.pdbx_seq_one_letter_code
_entity_poly.pdbx_strand_id
1 'polypeptide(L)' 'MNVLNPYVRQFLVGWITVLGSVSDINMLGFLPDFLDGLFNMLSDSSHEIRQQADSALSEFLQEIKNSPVRLLFILLEL' A
#
# COMPACT_ATOMS: atom_id res chain seq x y z
N MET A 1 10.46 6.81 -5.51
CA MET A 1 11.58 6.07 -6.13
C MET A 1 11.20 5.71 -7.56
N ASN A 2 12.01 6.06 -8.57
CA ASN A 2 11.76 5.60 -9.94
C ASN A 2 12.63 4.37 -10.23
N VAL A 3 12.08 3.18 -10.04
CA VAL A 3 12.76 1.90 -10.33
C VAL A 3 12.52 1.56 -11.79
N LEU A 4 13.56 1.56 -12.62
CA LEU A 4 13.39 1.37 -14.07
C LEU A 4 13.06 -0.08 -14.48
N ASN A 5 13.49 -1.06 -13.70
CA ASN A 5 13.30 -2.48 -14.03
C ASN A 5 11.88 -2.95 -13.62
N PRO A 6 11.03 -3.41 -14.56
CA PRO A 6 9.68 -3.86 -14.27
C PRO A 6 9.65 -5.07 -13.33
N TYR A 7 10.62 -5.98 -13.41
CA TYR A 7 10.69 -7.14 -12.51
C TYR A 7 10.95 -6.73 -11.07
N VAL A 8 11.74 -5.68 -10.85
CA VAL A 8 11.97 -5.15 -9.50
C VAL A 8 10.71 -4.48 -8.97
N ARG A 9 9.98 -3.73 -9.80
CA ARG A 9 8.70 -3.12 -9.39
C ARG A 9 7.65 -4.17 -9.06
N GLN A 10 7.53 -5.22 -9.87
CA GLN A 10 6.64 -6.35 -9.61
C GLN A 10 7.03 -7.09 -8.32
N PHE A 11 8.32 -7.31 -8.09
CA PHE A 11 8.82 -7.89 -6.85
C PHE A 11 8.46 -7.02 -5.63
N LEU A 12 8.65 -5.70 -5.73
CA LEU A 12 8.35 -4.77 -4.64
C LEU A 12 6.86 -4.77 -4.28
N VAL A 13 5.96 -4.67 -5.24
CA VAL A 13 4.51 -4.71 -4.94
C VAL A 13 4.11 -6.07 -4.35
N GLY A 14 4.69 -7.17 -4.85
CA GLY A 14 4.48 -8.49 -4.27
C GLY A 14 4.90 -8.58 -2.80
N TRP A 15 6.07 -8.06 -2.44
CA TRP A 15 6.52 -8.02 -1.05
C TRP A 15 5.66 -7.11 -0.18
N ILE A 16 5.23 -5.95 -0.68
CA ILE A 16 4.32 -5.06 0.06
C ILE A 16 3.02 -5.79 0.38
N THR A 17 2.43 -6.50 -0.58
CA THR A 17 1.21 -7.29 -0.37
C THR A 17 1.42 -8.43 0.63
N VAL A 18 2.52 -9.19 0.51
CA VAL A 18 2.81 -10.28 1.46
C VAL A 18 2.99 -9.72 2.88
N LEU A 19 3.77 -8.66 3.06
CA LEU A 19 3.97 -8.04 4.36
C LEU A 19 2.68 -7.44 4.92
N GLY A 20 1.83 -6.86 4.08
CA GLY A 20 0.49 -6.36 4.44
C GLY A 20 -0.44 -7.45 4.97
N SER A 21 -0.26 -8.69 4.52
CA SER A 21 -1.07 -9.83 4.99
C SER A 21 -0.64 -10.38 6.37
N VAL A 22 0.53 -9.99 6.88
CA VAL A 22 1.07 -10.47 8.16
C VAL A 22 0.54 -9.61 9.31
N SER A 23 -0.32 -10.18 10.16
CA SER A 23 -0.97 -9.47 11.29
C SER A 23 -0.01 -8.87 12.32
N ASP A 24 1.20 -9.42 12.45
CA ASP A 24 2.21 -8.95 13.41
C ASP A 24 2.99 -7.72 12.90
N ILE A 25 2.81 -7.35 11.63
CA ILE A 25 3.49 -6.22 11.00
C ILE A 25 2.48 -5.10 10.79
N ASN A 26 2.68 -3.97 11.47
CA ASN A 26 1.88 -2.77 11.26
C ASN A 26 2.32 -2.03 9.98
N MET A 27 1.90 -2.52 8.81
CA MET A 27 2.24 -1.92 7.53
C MET A 27 1.67 -0.51 7.33
N LEU A 28 0.53 -0.18 7.96
CA LEU A 28 0.00 1.19 7.95
C LEU A 28 0.95 2.20 8.58
N GLY A 29 1.74 1.79 9.59
CA GLY A 29 2.76 2.63 10.20
C GLY A 29 3.92 2.99 9.25
N PHE A 30 4.17 2.17 8.24
CA PHE A 30 5.20 2.37 7.22
C PHE A 30 4.64 2.90 5.89
N LEU A 31 3.31 3.01 5.76
CA LEU A 31 2.65 3.40 4.52
C LEU A 31 3.23 4.69 3.91
N PRO A 32 3.51 5.77 4.68
CA PRO A 32 4.11 6.99 4.11
C PRO A 32 5.43 6.76 3.37
N ASP A 33 6.22 5.76 3.76
CA ASP A 33 7.55 5.51 3.19
C ASP A 33 7.50 4.89 1.78
N PHE A 34 6.42 4.17 1.46
CA PHE A 34 6.27 3.44 0.18
C PHE A 34 5.05 3.84 -0.64
N LEU A 35 4.16 4.68 -0.11
CA LEU A 35 2.91 5.10 -0.78
C LEU A 35 3.17 5.73 -2.14
N ASP A 36 4.14 6.65 -2.23
CA ASP A 36 4.56 7.25 -3.50
C ASP A 36 5.02 6.20 -4.52
N GLY A 37 5.64 5.11 -4.06
CA GLY A 37 6.04 3.99 -4.90
C GLY A 37 4.84 3.31 -5.55
N LEU A 38 3.81 3.00 -4.76
CA LEU A 38 2.57 2.40 -5.25
C LEU A 38 1.80 3.34 -6.19
N PHE A 39 1.74 4.64 -5.89
CA PHE A 39 1.13 5.62 -6.79
C PHE A 39 1.84 5.71 -8.15
N ASN A 40 3.17 5.67 -8.15
CA ASN A 40 3.92 5.60 -9.41
C ASN A 40 3.61 4.31 -10.20
N MET A 41 3.42 3.18 -9.50
CA MET A 41 3.07 1.90 -10.13
C MET A 41 1.65 1.88 -10.72
N LEU A 42 0.72 2.73 -10.28
CA LEU A 42 -0.58 2.88 -10.95
C LEU A 42 -0.45 3.43 -12.38
N SER A 43 0.64 4.14 -12.67
CA SER A 43 0.95 4.66 -14.01
C SER A 43 2.01 3.83 -14.75
N ASP A 44 2.27 2.60 -14.30
CA ASP A 44 3.26 1.72 -14.91
C ASP A 44 2.92 1.37 -16.36
N SER A 45 3.91 1.12 -17.21
CA SER A 45 3.70 0.59 -18.56
C SER A 45 3.09 -0.83 -18.56
N SER A 46 3.44 -1.67 -17.58
CA SER A 46 2.90 -3.04 -17.45
C SER A 46 1.52 -3.00 -16.82
N HIS A 47 0.56 -3.66 -17.47
CA HIS A 47 -0.81 -3.77 -16.97
C HIS A 47 -0.87 -4.56 -15.65
N GLU A 48 -0.06 -5.60 -15.54
CA GLU A 48 0.02 -6.48 -14.38
C GLU A 48 0.50 -5.72 -13.16
N ILE A 49 1.52 -4.85 -13.30
CA ILE A 49 2.03 -4.04 -12.19
C ILE A 49 0.97 -3.02 -11.76
N ARG A 50 0.27 -2.37 -12.69
CA ARG A 50 -0.84 -1.46 -12.36
C ARG A 50 -1.92 -2.16 -11.55
N GLN A 51 -2.32 -3.35 -11.98
CA GLN A 51 -3.35 -4.14 -11.28
C GLN A 51 -2.92 -4.56 -9.88
N GLN A 52 -1.66 -4.98 -9.70
CA GLN A 52 -1.13 -5.36 -8.39
C GLN A 52 -1.07 -4.15 -7.44
N ALA A 53 -0.65 -2.98 -7.94
CA ALA A 53 -0.62 -1.76 -7.15
C ALA A 53 -2.02 -1.29 -6.73
N ASP A 54 -2.99 -1.34 -7.65
CA ASP A 54 -4.40 -1.01 -7.36
C ASP A 54 -5.00 -1.93 -6.29
N SER A 55 -4.71 -3.23 -6.38
CA SER A 55 -5.17 -4.22 -5.40
C SER A 55 -4.57 -3.94 -4.01
N ALA A 56 -3.25 -3.74 -3.93
CA ALA A 56 -2.57 -3.44 -2.68
C ALA A 56 -3.08 -2.13 -2.03
N LEU A 57 -3.26 -1.07 -2.82
CA LEU A 57 -3.81 0.20 -2.33
C LEU A 57 -5.26 0.08 -1.86
N SER A 58 -6.07 -0.74 -2.54
CA SER A 58 -7.44 -1.02 -2.13
C SER A 58 -7.50 -1.73 -0.78
N GLU A 59 -6.63 -2.70 -0.53
CA GLU A 59 -6.50 -3.39 0.75
C GLU A 59 -6.12 -2.43 1.88
N PHE A 60 -5.08 -1.61 1.69
CA PHE A 60 -4.70 -0.60 2.69
C PHE A 60 -5.81 0.40 2.96
N LEU A 61 -6.55 0.84 1.93
CA LEU A 61 -7.67 1.75 2.10
C LEU A 61 -8.80 1.11 2.93
N GLN A 62 -9.09 -0.18 2.73
CA GLN A 62 -10.05 -0.90 3.56
C GLN A 62 -9.57 -1.01 4.99
N GLU A 63 -8.29 -1.32 5.20
CA GLU A 63 -7.68 -1.39 6.54
C GLU A 63 -7.78 -0.06 7.27
N ILE A 64 -7.45 1.06 6.62
CA ILE A 64 -7.58 2.42 7.18
C ILE A 64 -9.03 2.72 7.56
N LYS A 65 -10.00 2.37 6.70
CA LYS A 65 -11.43 2.60 6.96
C LYS A 65 -11.95 1.80 8.14
N ASN A 66 -11.44 0.59 8.32
CA ASN A 66 -11.84 -0.35 9.37
C ASN A 66 -10.98 -0.22 10.64
N SER A 67 -9.89 0.54 10.60
CA SER A 67 -8.98 0.70 11.72
C SER A 67 -9.63 1.49 12.87
N PRO A 68 -9.57 0.99 14.11
CA PRO A 68 -10.06 1.69 15.30
C PRO A 68 -9.39 3.05 15.53
N VAL A 69 -8.22 3.29 14.92
CA VAL A 69 -7.51 4.58 14.98
C VAL A 69 -8.36 5.70 14.40
N ARG A 70 -9.21 5.42 13.39
CA ARG A 70 -10.20 6.37 12.88
C ARG A 70 -11.20 6.79 13.96
N LEU A 71 -11.59 5.88 14.85
CA LEU A 71 -12.48 6.19 15.97
C LEU A 71 -11.77 7.05 17.01
N LEU A 72 -10.49 6.79 17.30
CA LEU A 72 -9.68 7.63 18.18
C LEU A 72 -9.49 9.05 17.65
N PHE A 73 -9.22 9.23 16.36
CA PHE A 73 -9.15 10.56 15.75
C PHE A 73 -10.50 11.29 15.77
N ILE A 74 -11.61 10.62 15.45
CA ILE A 74 -12.95 11.24 15.48
C ILE A 74 -13.40 11.60 16.91
N LEU A 75 -13.05 10.78 17.90
CA LEU A 75 -13.42 11.00 19.30
C LEU A 75 -12.57 12.09 19.99
N LEU A 76 -11.39 12.42 19.46
CA LEU A 76 -10.52 13.48 19.99
C LEU A 76 -10.77 14.85 19.34
N GLU A 77 -11.54 14.90 18.25
CA GLU A 77 -11.96 16.13 17.55
C GLU A 77 -13.38 16.59 17.96
N LEU A 78 -14.00 15.95 18.97
CA LEU A 78 -15.30 16.27 19.56
C LEU A 78 -15.16 16.61 21.05
#